data_AF-A0AAW0LYX6-F1
#
_entry.id   AF-A0AAW0LYX6-F1
#
_cell.length_a   1.000
_cell.length_b   1.000
_cell.length_c   1.000
_cell.angle_alpha   90.00
_cell.angle_beta   90.00
_cell.angle_gamma   90.00
#
_symmetry.space_group_name_H-M   'P 1'
#
loop_
_entity.id
_entity.type
_entity.pdbx_description
1 polymer ?
#
loop_
_entity_poly.entity_id
_entity_poly.type
_entity_poly.pdbx_seq_one_letter_code
_entity_poly.pdbx_strand_id
1 'polypeptide(L)'
;MQVLVYHDLLGMLQHPHHAKVTPKFCKQFARVGDVINKALLEYREEVTNGSFPGPVHSPYKIGGSDVKDFLNELQKLGLEKAASAAAEAAEKTSKAESPGGESLASD
;
A
#
# COMPACT_ATOMS: atom_id res chain seq x y z
N MET A 1 -27.11 4.49 -31.58
CA MET A 1 -26.47 4.38 -30.25
C MET A 1 -25.11 3.72 -30.44
N GLN A 2 -24.04 4.33 -29.94
CA GLN A 2 -22.71 3.73 -29.99
C GLN A 2 -22.41 3.08 -28.64
N VAL A 3 -21.90 1.84 -28.65
CA VAL A 3 -21.53 1.09 -27.44
C VAL A 3 -20.07 0.71 -27.56
N LEU A 4 -19.26 1.11 -26.58
CA LEU A 4 -17.85 0.77 -26.47
C LEU A 4 -17.53 0.42 -25.00
N VAL A 5 -16.56 -0.48 -24.78
CA VAL A 5 -16.18 -0.94 -23.44
C VAL A 5 -15.16 0.03 -22.83
N TYR A 6 -15.48 0.65 -21.70
CA TYR A 6 -14.68 1.72 -21.08
C TYR A 6 -13.18 1.39 -20.94
N HIS A 7 -12.83 0.15 -20.62
CA HIS A 7 -11.43 -0.31 -20.56
C HIS A 7 -10.66 -0.13 -21.87
N ASP A 8 -11.32 -0.36 -23.02
CA ASP A 8 -10.71 -0.24 -24.35
C ASP A 8 -10.59 1.24 -24.77
N LEU A 9 -11.56 2.09 -24.41
CA LEU A 9 -11.47 3.52 -24.68
C LEU A 9 -10.36 4.18 -23.85
N LEU A 10 -10.22 3.77 -22.58
CA LEU A 10 -9.25 4.35 -21.65
C LEU A 10 -7.87 3.70 -21.73
N GLY A 11 -7.71 2.62 -22.52
CA GLY A 11 -6.44 1.92 -22.66
C GLY A 11 -5.93 1.35 -21.34
N MET A 12 -6.80 0.74 -20.54
CA MET A 12 -6.44 0.25 -19.19
C MET A 12 -5.59 -1.04 -19.24
N LEU A 13 -5.70 -1.84 -20.30
CA LEU A 13 -5.12 -3.19 -20.39
C LEU A 13 -3.80 -3.23 -21.19
N GLN A 14 -2.87 -2.33 -20.89
CA GLN A 14 -1.54 -2.32 -21.51
C GLN A 14 -0.52 -3.01 -20.60
N HIS A 15 -0.06 -4.21 -20.99
CA HIS A 15 1.09 -4.83 -20.37
C HIS A 15 2.37 -4.35 -21.09
N PRO A 16 3.49 -4.04 -20.40
CA PRO A 16 4.71 -3.52 -21.02
C PRO A 16 5.26 -4.38 -22.16
N HIS A 17 5.02 -5.68 -22.10
CA HIS A 17 5.47 -6.65 -23.10
C HIS A 17 4.37 -7.06 -24.10
N HIS A 18 3.11 -6.76 -23.80
CA HIS A 18 1.95 -7.07 -24.66
C HIS A 18 0.91 -5.96 -24.49
N ALA A 19 1.05 -4.88 -25.24
CA ALA A 19 -0.02 -3.91 -25.34
C ALA A 19 -1.23 -4.59 -26.00
N LYS A 20 -2.33 -4.76 -25.26
CA LYS A 20 -3.58 -5.19 -25.86
C LYS A 20 -4.04 -4.06 -26.77
N VAL A 21 -3.97 -4.28 -28.08
CA VAL A 21 -4.38 -3.28 -29.07
C VAL A 21 -5.85 -2.94 -28.87
N THR A 22 -6.14 -1.65 -28.75
CA THR A 22 -7.52 -1.14 -28.80
C THR A 22 -8.20 -1.70 -30.06
N PRO A 23 -9.40 -2.31 -29.96
CA PRO A 23 -10.09 -2.84 -31.13
C PRO A 23 -10.24 -1.78 -32.22
N LYS A 24 -10.15 -2.15 -33.51
CA LYS A 24 -10.13 -1.19 -34.63
C LYS A 24 -11.34 -0.26 -34.71
N PHE A 25 -12.47 -0.63 -34.11
CA PHE A 25 -13.70 0.17 -34.04
C PHE A 25 -13.74 1.10 -32.82
N CYS A 26 -12.80 0.98 -31.89
CA CYS A 26 -12.66 1.80 -30.70
C CYS A 26 -11.62 2.91 -30.95
N LYS A 27 -11.99 4.16 -30.65
CA LYS A 27 -11.02 5.25 -30.49
C LYS A 27 -10.47 5.19 -29.05
N GLN A 28 -9.16 5.14 -28.91
CA GLN A 28 -8.50 5.29 -27.60
C GLN A 28 -8.46 6.78 -27.23
N PHE A 29 -9.04 7.13 -26.09
CA PHE A 29 -9.12 8.51 -25.58
C PHE A 29 -8.05 8.79 -24.52
N ALA A 30 -7.48 7.77 -23.88
CA ALA A 30 -6.44 7.91 -22.85
C ALA A 30 -5.51 6.68 -22.82
N ARG A 31 -4.38 6.80 -22.12
CA ARG A 31 -3.42 5.71 -21.84
C ARG A 31 -3.38 5.42 -20.33
N VAL A 32 -4.52 5.07 -19.76
CA VAL A 32 -4.65 4.87 -18.30
C VAL A 32 -3.79 3.70 -17.81
N GLY A 33 -3.52 2.71 -18.66
CA GLY A 33 -2.62 1.60 -18.34
C GLY A 33 -1.21 2.05 -17.90
N ASP A 34 -0.68 3.14 -18.46
CA ASP A 34 0.64 3.67 -18.07
C ASP A 34 0.62 4.17 -16.61
N VAL A 35 -0.45 4.88 -16.23
CA VAL A 35 -0.64 5.40 -14.87
C VAL A 35 -0.85 4.25 -13.88
N ILE A 36 -1.64 3.24 -14.26
CA ILE A 36 -1.84 2.04 -13.43
C ILE A 36 -0.51 1.34 -13.17
N ASN A 37 0.29 1.09 -14.21
CA ASN A 37 1.59 0.44 -14.07
C ASN A 37 2.53 1.23 -13.16
N LYS A 38 2.59 2.56 -13.31
CA LYS A 38 3.40 3.43 -12.44
C LYS A 38 2.98 3.31 -10.97
N ALA A 39 1.68 3.42 -10.68
CA ALA A 39 1.17 3.34 -9.31
C ALA A 39 1.45 1.96 -8.67
N LEU A 40 1.36 0.88 -9.44
CA LEU A 40 1.69 -0.46 -8.96
C LEU A 40 3.17 -0.63 -8.64
N LEU A 41 4.06 -0.02 -9.43
CA LEU A 41 5.50 -0.02 -9.16
C LEU A 41 5.83 0.78 -7.90
N GLU A 42 5.27 1.99 -7.76
CA GLU A 42 5.43 2.82 -6.56
C GLU A 42 4.94 2.09 -5.31
N TYR A 43 3.74 1.50 -5.35
CA TYR A 43 3.24 0.68 -4.25
C TYR A 43 4.19 -0.48 -3.90
N ARG A 44 4.70 -1.20 -4.90
CA ARG A 44 5.67 -2.28 -4.68
C ARG A 44 6.93 -1.76 -3.97
N GLU A 45 7.46 -0.63 -4.42
CA GLU A 45 8.65 -0.02 -3.81
C GLU A 45 8.40 0.36 -2.36
N GLU A 46 7.29 1.06 -2.08
CA GLU A 46 6.91 1.48 -0.73
C GLU A 46 6.64 0.31 0.23
N VAL A 47 6.07 -0.80 -0.26
CA VAL A 47 5.88 -2.01 0.54
C VAL A 47 7.21 -2.71 0.79
N THR A 48 8.08 -2.78 -0.22
CA THR A 48 9.37 -3.49 -0.12
C THR A 48 10.34 -2.75 0.80
N ASN A 49 10.33 -1.41 0.77
CA ASN A 49 11.18 -0.58 1.62
C ASN A 49 10.56 -0.30 3.00
N GLY A 50 9.31 -0.68 3.24
CA GLY A 50 8.60 -0.53 4.50
C GLY A 50 8.08 0.88 4.80
N SER A 51 8.04 1.80 3.82
CA SER A 51 7.43 3.12 3.97
C SER A 51 5.90 3.07 3.95
N PHE A 52 5.33 2.06 3.28
CA PHE A 52 3.90 1.76 3.31
C PHE A 52 3.62 0.44 4.05
N PRO A 53 2.59 0.38 4.92
CA PRO A 53 1.67 1.46 5.28
C PRO A 53 2.30 2.49 6.23
N GLY A 54 2.18 3.77 5.89
CA GLY A 54 2.59 4.87 6.77
C GLY A 54 1.61 5.09 7.94
N PRO A 55 1.91 6.01 8.87
CA PRO A 55 1.11 6.24 10.08
C PRO A 55 -0.37 6.55 9.81
N VAL A 56 -0.68 7.30 8.75
CA VAL A 56 -2.06 7.63 8.35
C VAL A 56 -2.86 6.37 7.95
N HIS A 57 -2.18 5.37 7.40
CA HIS A 57 -2.78 4.11 6.96
C HIS A 57 -2.70 3.00 8.02
N SER A 58 -2.09 3.29 9.17
CA SER A 58 -1.90 2.37 10.31
C SER A 58 -2.42 3.00 11.62
N PRO A 59 -3.74 3.26 11.73
CA PRO A 59 -4.29 4.00 12.88
C PRO A 59 -4.30 3.20 14.19
N TYR A 60 -4.28 1.86 14.10
CA TYR A 60 -4.33 0.99 15.28
C TYR A 60 -2.93 0.71 15.80
N LYS A 61 -2.73 0.99 17.09
CA LYS A 61 -1.48 0.69 17.80
C LYS A 61 -1.78 -0.30 18.92
N ILE A 62 -0.84 -1.21 19.16
CA ILE A 62 -0.87 -2.08 20.33
C ILE A 62 -0.65 -1.24 21.59
N GLY A 63 -1.45 -1.48 22.63
CA GLY A 63 -1.35 -0.76 23.90
C GLY A 63 -0.02 -1.05 24.62
N GLY A 64 0.45 -0.13 25.45
CA GLY A 64 1.73 -0.30 26.16
C GLY A 64 1.76 -1.48 27.15
N SER A 65 0.61 -1.90 27.69
CA SER A 65 0.47 -3.16 28.45
C SER A 65 0.61 -4.37 27.54
N ASP A 66 -0.11 -4.34 26.41
CA ASP A 66 -0.26 -5.47 25.51
C ASP A 66 1.07 -5.78 24.80
N VAL A 67 1.90 -4.76 24.52
CA VAL A 67 3.27 -4.94 24.03
C VAL A 67 4.09 -5.76 25.02
N LYS A 68 4.01 -5.47 26.32
CA LYS A 68 4.79 -6.17 27.34
C LYS A 68 4.34 -7.63 27.45
N ASP A 69 3.03 -7.85 27.47
CA ASP A 69 2.46 -9.19 27.53
C ASP A 69 2.84 -10.01 26.30
N PHE A 70 2.78 -9.40 25.11
CA PHE A 70 3.23 -10.02 23.86
C PHE A 70 4.71 -10.43 23.90
N LEU A 71 5.60 -9.54 24.36
CA LEU A 71 7.03 -9.85 24.49
C LEU A 71 7.30 -10.98 25.48
N ASN A 72 6.60 -10.98 26.63
CA ASN A 72 6.70 -12.04 27.63
C ASN A 72 6.27 -13.40 27.08
N GLU A 73 5.18 -13.45 26.30
CA GLU A 73 4.73 -14.71 25.67
C GLU A 73 5.72 -15.22 24.61
N LEU A 74 6.32 -14.33 23.80
CA LEU A 74 7.36 -14.74 22.85
C LEU A 74 8.58 -15.35 23.55
N GLN A 75 9.00 -14.78 24.68
CA GLN A 75 10.11 -15.32 25.49
C GLN A 75 9.76 -16.70 26.09
N LYS A 76 8.55 -16.85 26.66
CA LYS A 76 8.09 -18.15 27.19
C LYS A 76 8.07 -19.25 26.12
N LEU A 77 7.76 -18.89 24.87
CA LEU A 77 7.78 -19.81 23.73
C LEU A 77 9.18 -20.07 23.16
N GLY A 78 10.23 -19.45 23.72
CA GLY A 78 11.61 -19.58 23.24
C GLY A 78 11.88 -18.84 21.92
N LEU A 79 11.01 -17.90 21.53
CA LEU A 79 11.11 -17.13 20.29
C LEU A 79 11.91 -15.83 20.50
N GLU A 80 13.11 -15.95 21.06
CA GLU A 80 13.92 -14.80 21.51
C GLU A 80 14.22 -13.79 20.40
N LYS A 81 14.48 -14.28 19.18
CA LYS A 81 14.70 -13.41 18.00
C LYS A 81 13.45 -12.59 17.64
N ALA A 82 12.28 -13.20 17.76
CA ALA A 82 11.02 -12.52 17.50
C ALA A 82 10.72 -11.49 18.60
N ALA A 83 11.02 -11.81 19.86
CA ALA A 83 10.87 -10.87 20.97
C ALA A 83 11.76 -9.63 20.78
N SER A 84 13.03 -9.82 20.39
CA SER A 84 13.93 -8.71 20.08
C SER A 84 13.42 -7.84 18.93
N ALA A 85 13.00 -8.46 17.82
CA ALA A 85 12.47 -7.74 16.66
C ALA A 85 11.16 -6.97 16.99
N ALA A 86 10.28 -7.55 17.80
CA ALA A 86 9.05 -6.91 18.24
C ALA A 86 9.31 -5.71 19.16
N ALA A 87 10.30 -5.80 20.06
CA ALA A 87 10.70 -4.70 20.92
C ALA A 87 11.24 -3.51 20.09
N GLU A 88 12.12 -3.78 19.12
CA GLU A 88 12.63 -2.76 18.20
C GLU A 88 11.52 -2.11 17.37
N ALA A 89 10.52 -2.89 16.92
CA ALA A 89 9.37 -2.37 16.18
C ALA A 89 8.49 -1.46 17.05
N ALA A 90 8.27 -1.83 18.33
CA ALA A 90 7.53 -1.02 19.28
C ALA A 90 8.21 0.34 19.54
N GLU A 91 9.54 0.38 19.63
CA GLU A 91 10.31 1.62 19.79
C GLU A 91 10.31 2.51 18.52
N LYS A 92 10.35 1.92 17.32
CA LYS A 92 10.24 2.69 16.07
C LYS A 92 8.86 3.34 15.92
N THR A 93 7.82 2.68 16.40
CA THR A 93 6.42 3.16 16.30
C THR A 93 6.14 4.33 17.25
N SER A 94 6.86 4.46 18.37
CA SER A 94 6.74 5.60 19.30
C SER A 94 7.48 6.86 18.84
N LYS A 95 8.51 6.75 17.99
CA LYS A 95 9.29 7.90 17.48
C LYS A 95 8.65 8.62 16.27
N ALA A 96 7.67 8.03 15.61
CA ALA A 96 7.03 8.59 14.40
C ALA A 96 5.91 9.63 14.68
N GLU A 97 6.00 10.38 15.78
CA GLU A 97 5.00 11.34 16.23
C GLU A 97 5.14 12.72 15.52
N SER A 98 4.20 13.03 14.61
CA SER A 98 3.84 14.36 14.04
C SER A 98 4.65 14.90 12.84
N PRO A 99 4.06 15.58 11.82
CA PRO A 99 2.72 16.20 11.71
C PRO A 99 1.84 15.51 10.64
N GLY A 100 0.54 15.71 10.50
CA GLY A 100 -0.45 16.58 11.10
C GLY A 100 -1.76 16.19 10.40
N GLY A 101 -2.86 16.13 11.14
CA GLY A 101 -4.16 15.84 10.54
C GLY A 101 -4.58 16.99 9.64
N GLU A 102 -4.90 16.69 8.38
CA GLU A 102 -5.80 17.51 7.59
C GLU A 102 -6.90 16.64 7.01
N SER A 103 -8.10 17.21 7.12
CA SER A 103 -9.43 16.66 6.96
C SER A 103 -9.68 16.02 5.60
N LEU A 104 -10.43 14.91 5.63
CA LEU A 104 -11.29 14.52 4.53
C LEU A 104 -12.21 15.69 4.16
N ALA A 105 -11.92 16.36 3.05
CA ALA A 105 -12.90 17.17 2.33
C ALA A 105 -13.39 16.36 1.14
N SER A 106 -14.68 16.10 1.16
CA SER A 106 -15.48 15.50 0.10
C SER A 106 -15.63 16.51 -1.03
N ASP A 107 -15.43 16.10 -2.27
CA ASP A 107 -16.10 16.62 -3.47
C ASP A 107 -16.16 15.54 -4.55
#